data_AF-X6MD26-F1
#
_entry.id   AF-X6MD26-F1
#
_cell.length_a   1.000
_cell.length_b   1.000
_cell.length_c   1.000
_cell.angle_alpha   90.00
_cell.angle_beta   90.00
_cell.angle_gamma   90.00
#
_symmetry.space_group_name_H-M   'P 1'
#
loop_
_entity.id
_entity.type
_entity.pdbx_description
1 polymer ?
#
loop_
_entity_poly.entity_id
_entity_poly.type
_entity_poly.pdbx_seq_one_letter_code
_entity_poly.pdbx_strand_id
1 'polypeptide(L)'
;MVMFDTVHLKAIDKRETFSGCICCQLLFSLSGKRKLNEALLTFAHFSHIEHSIKKKKQRTMSLGQNRSFSEEARYIKNGPKEFPNLKIIDKGFVPGMRVVGKFYADDQLEKLCMDELQEFSNRNQFGGFLPAVKQIANVAGLPGIVKHSIAMPDVHAGYGFAIGNVAAFDMENPESVVSPGGVGFDINCGVRLLRTNLDYKDVRDIQESVAQALFNHIPVGVGSKGIIPTTPKDLHQALEMGIDWSIRQGYAWAEDKEHCEEYGRMLNADATKVSQRAQKRGLPQMGTLGAGNHYMEVQRVEKIFDKSAAKKMGIDRVNQICVMIHSGSRGLGHQVATDALVKMEKAMARDKIHTNDKQLACARINSEEGKEYLDAMAAAANYAWVNRSSMTFLARFEKKIKDKKRFLCMYTYFLIRKQNIILQAFQKIFKQDADDLDMHVVYDVSHNIAKVEQHMVDGKLMKLLVHRKGSTRAFPPHHPLIPVDYQVIGQPVLIGGTMGTSSFVLTGTEKGMRDTFGSTCHGAGRAMSRNKSRKTLDYKDVLNDLKKQGISIRVASPKLVMEEAPESYKDVTSVVDVCHTAGISKKCIQLKPIAVIKVDNLFIILLLLASSSATKMEK
;
A
#
# COMPACT_ATOMS: atom_id res chain seq x y z
N MET A 1 -54.69 -31.90 3.78
CA MET A 1 -54.68 -33.36 3.53
C MET A 1 -53.26 -33.71 3.12
N VAL A 2 -52.43 -34.45 3.85
CA VAL A 2 -52.62 -35.52 4.85
C VAL A 2 -51.43 -35.46 5.85
N MET A 3 -51.70 -35.74 7.13
CA MET A 3 -50.72 -35.95 8.22
C MET A 3 -49.95 -37.27 8.04
N PHE A 4 -48.75 -37.43 8.62
CA PHE A 4 -48.44 -38.54 9.54
C PHE A 4 -47.02 -38.45 10.15
N ASP A 5 -47.03 -38.19 11.46
CA ASP A 5 -46.26 -38.71 12.59
C ASP A 5 -44.98 -39.58 12.45
N THR A 6 -44.01 -39.14 13.27
CA THR A 6 -43.14 -39.85 14.24
C THR A 6 -42.69 -41.29 14.01
N VAL A 7 -41.36 -41.49 13.99
CA VAL A 7 -40.68 -42.69 14.51
C VAL A 7 -39.50 -42.28 15.40
N HIS A 8 -39.52 -42.79 16.63
CA HIS A 8 -38.45 -42.75 17.63
C HIS A 8 -37.23 -43.58 17.21
N LEU A 9 -36.01 -43.05 17.41
CA LEU A 9 -34.82 -43.86 17.67
C LEU A 9 -33.96 -43.20 18.77
N LYS A 10 -33.72 -43.99 19.82
CA LYS A 10 -32.97 -43.67 21.04
C LYS A 10 -31.46 -43.62 20.77
N ALA A 11 -30.80 -42.69 21.45
CA ALA A 11 -29.46 -42.73 22.07
C ALA A 11 -28.28 -43.33 21.28
N ILE A 12 -27.41 -42.46 20.74
CA ILE A 12 -25.95 -42.68 20.71
C ILE A 12 -25.25 -41.38 21.14
N ASP A 13 -24.41 -41.52 22.16
CA ASP A 13 -23.66 -40.50 22.88
C ASP A 13 -22.46 -39.95 22.06
N LYS A 14 -22.18 -38.64 22.26
CA LYS A 14 -20.95 -37.87 21.94
C LYS A 14 -20.34 -37.95 20.52
N ARG A 15 -20.55 -36.89 19.74
CA ARG A 15 -19.51 -36.11 19.02
C ARG A 15 -20.13 -34.86 18.38
N GLU A 16 -19.81 -33.69 18.92
CA GLU A 16 -20.27 -32.39 18.44
C GLU A 16 -19.44 -31.84 17.27
N THR A 17 -20.13 -31.02 16.47
CA THR A 17 -19.65 -29.99 15.51
C THR A 17 -19.30 -30.43 14.09
N PHE A 18 -20.25 -30.25 13.16
CA PHE A 18 -20.18 -29.38 11.96
C PHE A 18 -21.33 -29.73 11.00
N SER A 19 -22.50 -29.08 11.13
CA SER A 19 -23.45 -28.95 10.02
C SER A 19 -24.47 -27.84 10.33
N GLY A 20 -24.28 -26.68 9.72
CA GLY A 20 -25.18 -25.55 9.89
C GLY A 20 -25.07 -24.58 8.73
N CYS A 21 -25.27 -25.06 7.50
CA CYS A 21 -25.54 -24.18 6.38
C CYS A 21 -26.47 -24.87 5.38
N ILE A 22 -27.68 -24.30 5.21
CA ILE A 22 -28.70 -24.69 4.23
C ILE A 22 -28.16 -24.65 2.78
N CYS A 23 -27.01 -24.01 2.54
CA CYS A 23 -26.30 -24.01 1.27
C CYS A 23 -25.68 -25.37 0.90
N CYS A 24 -25.37 -26.24 1.88
CA CYS A 24 -24.77 -27.55 1.61
C CYS A 24 -25.78 -28.61 1.11
N GLN A 25 -27.08 -28.46 1.41
CA GLN A 25 -28.09 -29.42 0.95
C GLN A 25 -28.46 -29.24 -0.53
N LEU A 26 -28.36 -28.02 -1.08
CA LEU A 26 -28.61 -27.75 -2.49
C LEU A 26 -27.45 -28.16 -3.42
N LEU A 27 -26.22 -28.21 -2.91
CA LEU A 27 -25.04 -28.64 -3.67
C LEU A 27 -24.93 -30.17 -3.82
N PHE A 28 -25.67 -30.95 -3.02
CA PHE A 28 -25.68 -32.41 -3.10
C PHE A 28 -26.40 -32.95 -4.36
N SER A 29 -27.23 -32.14 -5.00
CA SER A 29 -28.05 -32.56 -6.15
C SER A 29 -27.39 -32.36 -7.52
N LEU A 30 -26.30 -31.59 -7.63
CA LEU A 30 -25.80 -31.10 -8.93
C LEU A 30 -24.26 -31.02 -8.97
N SER A 31 -23.57 -32.15 -8.89
CA SER A 31 -22.29 -32.39 -9.61
C SER A 31 -21.64 -33.71 -9.20
N GLY A 32 -21.17 -34.47 -10.19
CA GLY A 32 -20.62 -35.82 -10.00
C GLY A 32 -19.41 -35.90 -9.06
N LYS A 33 -19.39 -37.01 -8.31
CA LYS A 33 -18.47 -37.36 -7.20
C LYS A 33 -16.95 -37.26 -7.48
N ARG A 34 -16.50 -37.04 -8.73
CA ARG A 34 -15.07 -36.98 -9.07
C ARG A 34 -14.40 -35.62 -8.83
N LYS A 35 -15.10 -34.49 -9.04
CA LYS A 35 -14.51 -33.15 -8.85
C LYS A 35 -14.42 -32.71 -7.39
N LEU A 36 -15.21 -33.34 -6.50
CA LEU A 36 -15.18 -33.04 -5.06
C LEU A 36 -13.95 -33.64 -4.36
N ASN A 37 -13.51 -34.83 -4.78
CA ASN A 37 -12.36 -35.50 -4.17
C ASN A 37 -11.04 -34.78 -4.44
N GLU A 38 -10.84 -34.19 -5.62
CA GLU A 38 -9.64 -33.38 -5.91
C GLU A 38 -9.63 -32.06 -5.13
N ALA A 39 -10.79 -31.41 -4.96
CA ALA A 39 -10.90 -30.18 -4.15
C ALA A 39 -10.70 -30.44 -2.65
N LEU A 40 -11.23 -31.55 -2.13
CA LEU A 40 -11.06 -31.98 -0.74
C LEU A 40 -9.63 -32.46 -0.44
N LEU A 41 -8.96 -33.13 -1.39
CA LEU A 41 -7.54 -33.49 -1.27
C LEU A 41 -6.64 -32.24 -1.23
N THR A 42 -6.97 -31.21 -2.00
CA THR A 42 -6.22 -29.94 -2.02
C THR A 42 -6.43 -29.15 -0.72
N PHE A 43 -7.63 -29.16 -0.13
CA PHE A 43 -7.93 -28.54 1.16
C PHE A 43 -7.37 -29.33 2.36
N ALA A 44 -7.36 -30.66 2.29
CA ALA A 44 -6.77 -31.52 3.31
C ALA A 44 -5.24 -31.43 3.32
N HIS A 45 -4.58 -31.25 2.16
CA HIS A 45 -3.15 -30.94 2.10
C HIS A 45 -2.84 -29.56 2.71
N PHE A 46 -3.68 -28.55 2.50
CA PHE A 46 -3.52 -27.23 3.12
C PHE A 46 -3.67 -27.27 4.65
N SER A 47 -4.65 -28.02 5.17
CA SER A 47 -4.84 -28.14 6.63
C SER A 47 -3.78 -29.01 7.30
N HIS A 48 -3.29 -30.07 6.64
CA HIS A 48 -2.18 -30.87 7.16
C HIS A 48 -0.86 -30.11 7.14
N ILE A 49 -0.61 -29.25 6.14
CA ILE A 49 0.56 -28.37 6.13
C ILE A 49 0.45 -27.32 7.24
N GLU A 50 -0.70 -26.69 7.46
CA GLU A 50 -0.89 -25.76 8.59
C GLU A 50 -0.77 -26.45 9.97
N HIS A 51 -1.28 -27.69 10.12
CA HIS A 51 -1.25 -28.42 11.38
C HIS A 51 0.14 -29.02 11.67
N SER A 52 0.88 -29.44 10.62
CA SER A 52 2.26 -29.91 10.72
C SER A 52 3.25 -28.74 10.92
N ILE A 53 2.95 -27.55 10.37
CA ILE A 53 3.64 -26.30 10.69
C ILE A 53 3.33 -25.85 12.13
N LYS A 54 2.11 -26.01 12.63
CA LYS A 54 1.76 -25.74 14.04
C LYS A 54 2.45 -26.70 15.03
N LYS A 55 2.58 -27.99 14.69
CA LYS A 55 3.33 -28.98 15.50
C LYS A 55 4.86 -28.86 15.37
N LYS A 56 5.40 -28.41 14.22
CA LYS A 56 6.85 -28.06 14.11
C LYS A 56 7.20 -26.70 14.70
N LYS A 57 6.24 -25.76 14.78
CA LYS A 57 6.38 -24.50 15.56
C LYS A 57 6.62 -24.73 17.05
N GLN A 58 6.27 -25.90 17.58
CA GLN A 58 6.49 -26.27 18.98
C GLN A 58 7.95 -26.55 19.35
N ARG A 59 8.87 -26.71 18.38
CA ARG A 59 10.24 -27.18 18.67
C ARG A 59 11.38 -26.29 18.19
N THR A 60 11.12 -25.14 17.56
CA THR A 60 12.20 -24.24 17.13
C THR A 60 11.78 -22.78 17.27
N MET A 61 12.02 -22.17 18.44
CA MET A 61 12.36 -20.75 18.61
C MET A 61 12.49 -20.34 20.09
N SER A 62 13.74 -20.16 20.55
CA SER A 62 14.28 -18.97 21.24
C SER A 62 15.52 -19.39 22.05
N LEU A 63 16.71 -19.09 21.50
CA LEU A 63 17.97 -19.06 22.25
C LEU A 63 18.29 -17.63 22.73
N GLY A 64 17.25 -16.80 22.91
CA GLY A 64 17.36 -15.50 23.56
C GLY A 64 16.78 -15.61 24.97
N GLN A 65 17.50 -15.10 25.97
CA GLN A 65 16.97 -14.99 27.33
C GLN A 65 15.61 -14.27 27.31
N ASN A 66 14.60 -14.87 27.95
CA ASN A 66 13.30 -14.23 28.15
C ASN A 66 13.47 -13.04 29.11
N ARG A 67 13.81 -11.87 28.56
CA ARG A 67 13.87 -10.61 29.31
C ARG A 67 12.47 -10.08 29.61
N SER A 68 12.32 -9.54 30.80
CA SER A 68 11.17 -8.75 31.24
C SER A 68 11.10 -7.41 30.48
N PHE A 69 9.92 -6.77 30.48
CA PHE A 69 9.74 -5.47 29.83
C PHE A 69 10.71 -4.40 30.36
N SER A 70 10.97 -4.37 31.68
CA SER A 70 11.88 -3.40 32.29
C SER A 70 13.33 -3.59 31.84
N GLU A 71 13.76 -4.84 31.59
CA GLU A 71 15.08 -5.13 31.01
C GLU A 71 15.16 -4.74 29.54
N GLU A 72 14.09 -4.95 28.77
CA GLU A 72 14.01 -4.56 27.36
C GLU A 72 14.02 -3.02 27.21
N ALA A 73 13.25 -2.32 28.03
CA ALA A 73 13.15 -0.86 28.00
C ALA A 73 14.50 -0.16 28.28
N ARG A 74 15.43 -0.77 29.04
CA ARG A 74 16.77 -0.20 29.31
C ARG A 74 17.63 0.00 28.06
N TYR A 75 17.34 -0.72 26.98
CA TYR A 75 18.03 -0.56 25.69
C TYR A 75 17.46 0.57 24.83
N ILE A 76 16.32 1.14 25.21
CA ILE A 76 15.65 2.20 24.47
C ILE A 76 15.91 3.51 25.20
N LYS A 77 16.66 4.40 24.54
CA LYS A 77 17.08 5.68 25.13
C LYS A 77 16.56 6.84 24.30
N ASN A 78 16.40 7.98 24.94
CA ASN A 78 16.18 9.23 24.23
C ASN A 78 17.41 9.58 23.38
N GLY A 79 17.14 10.19 22.23
CA GLY A 79 18.15 10.78 21.36
C GLY A 79 18.79 12.04 21.98
N PRO A 80 19.46 12.85 21.16
CA PRO A 80 20.05 14.10 21.61
C PRO A 80 19.01 14.99 22.30
N LYS A 81 19.42 15.75 23.32
CA LYS A 81 18.53 16.68 24.06
C LYS A 81 17.81 17.67 23.15
N GLU A 82 18.43 18.02 22.03
CA GLU A 82 17.88 18.91 20.99
C GLU A 82 16.66 18.31 20.26
N PHE A 83 16.51 16.98 20.29
CA PHE A 83 15.38 16.31 19.65
C PHE A 83 14.97 15.04 20.43
N PRO A 84 14.19 15.19 21.52
CA PRO A 84 13.80 14.09 22.40
C PRO A 84 12.84 13.09 21.73
N ASN A 85 12.15 13.49 20.66
CA ASN A 85 11.26 12.65 19.88
C ASN A 85 12.01 11.61 19.00
N LEU A 86 13.34 11.58 19.03
CA LEU A 86 14.12 10.46 18.49
C LEU A 86 14.44 9.49 19.61
N LYS A 87 14.19 8.21 19.39
CA LYS A 87 14.54 7.12 20.29
C LYS A 87 15.62 6.25 19.65
N ILE A 88 16.59 5.83 20.44
CA ILE A 88 17.73 5.01 20.03
C ILE A 88 17.59 3.63 20.69
N ILE A 89 17.65 2.59 19.87
CA ILE A 89 17.68 1.19 20.31
C ILE A 89 19.14 0.73 20.27
N ASP A 90 19.73 0.57 21.45
CA ASP A 90 21.13 0.21 21.60
C ASP A 90 21.45 -1.20 21.11
N LYS A 91 22.70 -1.39 20.68
CA LYS A 91 23.23 -2.71 20.34
C LYS A 91 23.10 -3.65 21.53
N GLY A 92 22.78 -4.91 21.26
CA GLY A 92 22.48 -5.91 22.29
C GLY A 92 20.99 -5.99 22.66
N PHE A 93 20.14 -5.09 22.15
CA PHE A 93 18.69 -5.25 22.28
C PHE A 93 18.23 -6.56 21.63
N VAL A 94 18.76 -6.93 20.47
CA VAL A 94 18.64 -8.29 19.93
C VAL A 94 20.03 -8.83 19.56
N PRO A 95 20.24 -10.16 19.56
CA PRO A 95 21.51 -10.73 19.13
C PRO A 95 21.87 -10.31 17.71
N GLY A 96 23.16 -10.08 17.44
CA GLY A 96 23.65 -9.81 16.09
C GLY A 96 23.41 -8.41 15.53
N MET A 97 22.94 -7.44 16.34
CA MET A 97 22.84 -6.04 15.91
C MET A 97 24.21 -5.49 15.46
N ARG A 98 24.30 -5.05 14.21
CA ARG A 98 25.51 -4.47 13.59
C ARG A 98 25.53 -2.95 13.75
N VAL A 99 24.36 -2.34 13.70
CA VAL A 99 24.11 -0.91 13.90
C VAL A 99 23.07 -0.70 14.98
N VAL A 100 22.88 0.55 15.44
CA VAL A 100 21.78 0.88 16.35
C VAL A 100 20.46 1.03 15.57
N GLY A 101 19.34 0.80 16.25
CA GLY A 101 18.03 1.15 15.74
C GLY A 101 17.67 2.58 16.12
N LYS A 102 16.84 3.25 15.30
CA LYS A 102 16.30 4.58 15.55
C LYS A 102 14.82 4.59 15.23
N PHE A 103 14.01 5.24 16.05
CA PHE A 103 12.63 5.55 15.67
C PHE A 103 12.22 6.94 16.14
N TYR A 104 11.45 7.61 15.31
CA TYR A 104 10.91 8.93 15.58
C TYR A 104 9.51 8.77 16.20
N ALA A 105 9.24 9.35 17.36
CA ALA A 105 7.93 9.28 18.02
C ALA A 105 7.81 10.41 19.06
N ASP A 106 6.64 11.03 19.17
CA ASP A 106 6.27 11.79 20.36
C ASP A 106 5.82 10.84 21.49
N ASP A 107 5.47 11.39 22.64
CA ASP A 107 5.09 10.61 23.83
C ASP A 107 3.89 9.68 23.57
N GLN A 108 2.93 10.10 22.74
CA GLN A 108 1.75 9.29 22.42
C GLN A 108 2.10 8.12 21.50
N LEU A 109 2.87 8.39 20.44
CA LEU A 109 3.31 7.40 19.47
C LEU A 109 4.31 6.41 20.09
N GLU A 110 5.18 6.88 20.99
CA GLU A 110 6.11 6.05 21.75
C GLU A 110 5.33 5.10 22.65
N LYS A 111 4.32 5.60 23.38
CA LYS A 111 3.48 4.76 24.23
C LYS A 111 2.89 3.59 23.46
N LEU A 112 2.39 3.79 22.24
CA LEU A 112 1.87 2.69 21.40
C LEU A 112 2.93 1.62 21.09
N CYS A 113 4.17 2.04 20.82
CA CYS A 113 5.27 1.11 20.56
C CYS A 113 5.69 0.35 21.83
N MET A 114 5.70 1.03 22.97
CA MET A 114 6.07 0.46 24.26
C MET A 114 4.99 -0.47 24.81
N ASP A 115 3.71 -0.14 24.62
CA ASP A 115 2.58 -1.01 24.97
C ASP A 115 2.64 -2.32 24.16
N GLU A 116 2.99 -2.27 22.87
CA GLU A 116 3.19 -3.47 22.04
C GLU A 116 4.34 -4.34 22.56
N LEU A 117 5.44 -3.72 22.95
CA LEU A 117 6.59 -4.41 23.55
C LEU A 117 6.20 -5.05 24.89
N GLN A 118 5.48 -4.33 25.75
CA GLN A 118 5.03 -4.81 27.05
C GLN A 118 4.05 -5.98 26.91
N GLU A 119 3.07 -5.90 26.01
CA GLU A 119 2.15 -6.99 25.71
C GLU A 119 2.91 -8.25 25.27
N PHE A 120 3.97 -8.10 24.47
CA PHE A 120 4.79 -9.21 24.01
C PHE A 120 5.62 -9.83 25.14
N SER A 121 6.25 -9.02 25.99
CA SER A 121 6.98 -9.50 27.17
C SER A 121 6.05 -10.25 28.14
N ASN A 122 4.84 -9.74 28.35
CA ASN A 122 3.85 -10.34 29.27
C ASN A 122 3.31 -11.69 28.79
N ARG A 123 3.28 -11.94 27.47
CA ARG A 123 2.85 -13.22 26.89
C ARG A 123 3.95 -14.27 26.85
N ASN A 124 4.98 -14.16 27.69
CA ASN A 124 6.19 -14.99 27.65
C ASN A 124 6.81 -15.06 26.24
N GLN A 125 6.72 -13.97 25.47
CA GLN A 125 7.24 -13.87 24.11
C GLN A 125 6.64 -14.90 23.13
N PHE A 126 5.42 -15.41 23.41
CA PHE A 126 4.76 -16.45 22.62
C PHE A 126 3.50 -15.96 21.89
N GLY A 127 3.45 -16.22 20.58
CA GLY A 127 2.32 -15.90 19.71
C GLY A 127 2.24 -14.43 19.27
N GLY A 128 1.64 -14.20 18.10
CA GLY A 128 1.53 -12.85 17.49
C GLY A 128 2.71 -12.48 16.57
N PHE A 129 2.68 -11.24 16.06
CA PHE A 129 3.83 -10.65 15.36
C PHE A 129 4.84 -10.12 16.38
N LEU A 130 6.12 -10.05 15.98
CA LEU A 130 7.12 -9.37 16.80
C LEU A 130 6.77 -7.87 16.92
N PRO A 131 6.97 -7.26 18.10
CA PRO A 131 6.81 -5.82 18.27
C PRO A 131 7.65 -5.03 17.28
N ALA A 132 7.13 -3.89 16.83
CA ALA A 132 7.80 -3.06 15.84
C ALA A 132 9.24 -2.70 16.28
N VAL A 133 9.42 -2.38 17.56
CA VAL A 133 10.74 -2.07 18.14
C VAL A 133 11.74 -3.24 17.99
N LYS A 134 11.29 -4.49 18.19
CA LYS A 134 12.13 -5.68 17.96
C LYS A 134 12.43 -5.88 16.48
N GLN A 135 11.47 -5.59 15.59
CA GLN A 135 11.69 -5.69 14.15
C GLN A 135 12.73 -4.67 13.66
N ILE A 136 12.68 -3.42 14.12
CA ILE A 136 13.70 -2.40 13.83
C ILE A 136 15.09 -2.91 14.22
N ALA A 137 15.21 -3.50 15.40
CA ALA A 137 16.47 -4.04 15.91
C ALA A 137 16.95 -5.28 15.15
N ASN A 138 16.04 -6.16 14.72
CA ASN A 138 16.39 -7.31 13.89
C ASN A 138 16.92 -6.87 12.52
N VAL A 139 16.32 -5.84 11.92
CA VAL A 139 16.82 -5.20 10.69
C VAL A 139 18.20 -4.62 10.90
N ALA A 140 18.46 -4.02 12.06
CA ALA A 140 19.78 -3.52 12.45
C ALA A 140 20.88 -4.61 12.53
N GLY A 141 20.52 -5.89 12.52
CA GLY A 141 21.45 -7.02 12.45
C GLY A 141 21.75 -7.55 11.05
N LEU A 142 21.06 -7.05 10.01
CA LEU A 142 21.21 -7.57 8.65
C LEU A 142 22.61 -7.28 8.06
N PRO A 143 23.22 -8.25 7.35
CA PRO A 143 24.55 -8.05 6.74
C PRO A 143 24.59 -6.87 5.77
N GLY A 144 25.65 -6.07 5.87
CA GLY A 144 25.88 -4.91 5.00
C GLY A 144 24.98 -3.69 5.25
N ILE A 145 24.16 -3.68 6.32
CA ILE A 145 23.39 -2.49 6.69
C ILE A 145 24.30 -1.30 7.03
N VAL A 146 23.92 -0.12 6.56
CA VAL A 146 24.69 1.12 6.68
C VAL A 146 24.06 2.05 7.72
N LYS A 147 24.89 2.59 8.61
CA LYS A 147 24.58 3.54 9.70
C LYS A 147 23.55 3.08 10.73
N HIS A 148 22.29 2.91 10.36
CA HIS A 148 21.16 2.70 11.27
C HIS A 148 20.02 1.92 10.60
N SER A 149 19.21 1.23 11.40
CA SER A 149 17.84 0.86 11.01
C SER A 149 16.88 1.94 11.53
N ILE A 150 16.11 2.59 10.66
CA ILE A 150 15.38 3.81 10.99
C ILE A 150 13.88 3.57 10.84
N ALA A 151 13.06 3.95 11.81
CA ALA A 151 11.60 3.90 11.68
C ALA A 151 10.94 5.26 11.83
N MET A 152 9.98 5.51 10.96
CA MET A 152 9.16 6.72 10.93
C MET A 152 8.07 6.69 12.01
N PRO A 153 7.43 7.83 12.36
CA PRO A 153 6.48 7.88 13.47
C PRO A 153 5.20 7.04 13.30
N ASP A 154 4.86 6.70 12.07
CA ASP A 154 3.80 5.76 11.70
C ASP A 154 4.18 4.29 11.90
N VAL A 155 5.32 3.99 12.54
CA VAL A 155 5.85 2.63 12.68
C VAL A 155 4.92 1.65 13.39
N HIS A 156 4.75 0.46 12.85
CA HIS A 156 4.00 -0.63 13.49
C HIS A 156 4.46 -1.99 12.97
N ALA A 157 4.10 -3.07 13.68
CA ALA A 157 4.54 -4.42 13.33
C ALA A 157 4.15 -4.80 11.89
N GLY A 158 5.14 -5.36 11.18
CA GLY A 158 5.01 -5.84 9.81
C GLY A 158 5.51 -7.28 9.64
N TYR A 159 5.77 -7.67 8.39
CA TYR A 159 6.42 -8.94 8.06
C TYR A 159 7.94 -8.76 7.95
N GLY A 160 8.71 -9.26 8.91
CA GLY A 160 10.17 -9.10 8.99
C GLY A 160 10.56 -7.68 9.38
N PHE A 161 10.52 -6.75 8.42
CA PHE A 161 10.65 -5.32 8.70
C PHE A 161 9.34 -4.77 9.25
N ALA A 162 9.43 -3.83 10.19
CA ALA A 162 8.29 -3.01 10.59
C ALA A 162 7.80 -2.16 9.40
N ILE A 163 6.51 -1.90 9.34
CA ILE A 163 5.97 -0.87 8.43
C ILE A 163 6.36 0.48 9.04
N GLY A 164 6.84 1.44 8.25
CA GLY A 164 7.50 2.66 8.71
C GLY A 164 9.04 2.56 8.67
N ASN A 165 9.62 1.41 8.37
CA ASN A 165 11.06 1.18 8.47
C ASN A 165 11.80 1.54 7.16
N VAL A 166 13.02 2.05 7.31
CA VAL A 166 13.99 2.38 6.28
C VAL A 166 15.32 1.74 6.67
N ALA A 167 15.95 1.06 5.72
CA ALA A 167 17.31 0.54 5.89
C ALA A 167 18.07 0.64 4.58
N ALA A 168 19.34 1.03 4.64
CA ALA A 168 20.20 1.15 3.48
C ALA A 168 21.32 0.12 3.54
N PHE A 169 21.63 -0.48 2.40
CA PHE A 169 22.69 -1.50 2.26
C PHE A 169 23.69 -1.07 1.20
N ASP A 170 24.98 -1.23 1.46
CA ASP A 170 26.04 -0.80 0.54
C ASP A 170 26.12 -1.72 -0.68
N MET A 171 25.97 -1.17 -1.90
CA MET A 171 26.04 -1.95 -3.15
C MET A 171 27.44 -2.50 -3.43
N GLU A 172 28.49 -1.87 -2.89
CA GLU A 172 29.89 -2.31 -3.06
C GLU A 172 30.25 -3.44 -2.10
N ASN A 173 29.52 -3.57 -0.98
CA ASN A 173 29.78 -4.60 0.01
C ASN A 173 29.17 -5.95 -0.45
N PRO A 174 29.98 -7.00 -0.67
CA PRO A 174 29.48 -8.31 -1.13
C PRO A 174 28.55 -8.97 -0.11
N GLU A 175 28.65 -8.58 1.16
CA GLU A 175 27.80 -9.08 2.22
C GLU A 175 26.42 -8.40 2.25
N SER A 176 26.20 -7.31 1.53
CA SER A 176 24.92 -6.61 1.54
C SER A 176 23.78 -7.44 0.98
N VAL A 177 22.60 -7.27 1.59
CA VAL A 177 21.41 -8.05 1.28
C VAL A 177 20.27 -7.22 0.72
N VAL A 178 19.39 -7.90 -0.02
CA VAL A 178 18.06 -7.42 -0.40
C VAL A 178 17.02 -8.31 0.25
N SER A 179 15.95 -7.71 0.79
CA SER A 179 14.86 -8.44 1.44
C SER A 179 13.48 -7.99 0.93
N PRO A 180 12.65 -8.91 0.40
CA PRO A 180 11.25 -8.63 0.08
C PRO A 180 10.46 -8.17 1.31
N GLY A 181 10.84 -8.66 2.49
CA GLY A 181 10.28 -8.22 3.76
C GLY A 181 10.51 -6.73 4.04
N GLY A 182 11.60 -6.15 3.53
CA GLY A 182 11.95 -4.73 3.64
C GLY A 182 11.37 -3.81 2.56
N VAL A 183 10.75 -4.38 1.52
CA VAL A 183 9.97 -3.66 0.52
C VAL A 183 8.48 -3.73 0.87
N GLY A 184 8.00 -4.92 1.26
CA GLY A 184 6.60 -5.21 1.47
C GLY A 184 5.98 -5.99 0.30
N PHE A 185 4.83 -6.61 0.56
CA PHE A 185 4.14 -7.44 -0.43
C PHE A 185 3.49 -6.62 -1.54
N ASP A 186 2.87 -5.48 -1.20
CA ASP A 186 2.33 -4.57 -2.21
C ASP A 186 3.44 -3.64 -2.69
N ILE A 187 4.27 -4.17 -3.61
CA ILE A 187 5.41 -3.47 -4.21
C ILE A 187 4.91 -2.22 -4.92
N ASN A 188 5.57 -1.09 -4.69
CA ASN A 188 5.16 0.24 -5.15
C ASN A 188 3.69 0.55 -4.83
N CYS A 189 3.17 0.08 -3.70
CA CYS A 189 2.08 0.79 -3.06
C CYS A 189 2.53 2.24 -2.85
N GLY A 190 1.67 3.18 -3.20
CA GLY A 190 2.03 4.58 -3.30
C GLY A 190 0.82 5.47 -3.49
N VAL A 191 1.08 6.77 -3.50
CA VAL A 191 0.05 7.80 -3.53
C VAL A 191 0.31 8.72 -4.72
N ARG A 192 -0.75 9.09 -5.42
CA ARG A 192 -0.76 10.11 -6.47
C ARG A 192 -1.77 11.19 -6.12
N LEU A 193 -1.41 12.46 -6.31
CA LEU A 193 -2.29 13.60 -6.08
C LEU A 193 -2.53 14.35 -7.39
N LEU A 194 -3.79 14.62 -7.68
CA LEU A 194 -4.23 15.49 -8.77
C LEU A 194 -4.74 16.80 -8.16
N ARG A 195 -4.38 17.93 -8.76
CA ARG A 195 -5.02 19.23 -8.48
C ARG A 195 -6.17 19.45 -9.44
N THR A 196 -7.08 20.36 -9.12
CA THR A 196 -8.06 20.91 -10.08
C THR A 196 -8.16 22.42 -9.89
N ASN A 197 -8.81 23.12 -10.81
CA ASN A 197 -9.19 24.52 -10.63
C ASN A 197 -10.54 24.72 -9.92
N LEU A 198 -11.20 23.65 -9.47
CA LEU A 198 -12.47 23.71 -8.74
C LEU A 198 -12.26 24.17 -7.29
N ASP A 199 -13.27 24.84 -6.74
CA ASP A 199 -13.37 25.21 -5.35
C ASP A 199 -14.41 24.34 -4.61
N TYR A 200 -14.31 24.26 -3.28
CA TYR A 200 -15.24 23.47 -2.48
C TYR A 200 -16.71 23.84 -2.69
N LYS A 201 -17.01 25.13 -2.92
CA LYS A 201 -18.37 25.57 -3.24
C LYS A 201 -18.94 24.90 -4.51
N ASP A 202 -18.10 24.50 -5.46
CA ASP A 202 -18.51 23.87 -6.71
C ASP A 202 -18.86 22.39 -6.53
N VAL A 203 -18.38 21.77 -5.44
CA VAL A 203 -18.49 20.32 -5.20
C VAL A 203 -19.38 20.00 -3.99
N ARG A 204 -19.51 20.92 -3.02
CA ARG A 204 -20.20 20.71 -1.74
C ARG A 204 -21.58 20.08 -1.88
N ASP A 205 -22.39 20.57 -2.80
CA ASP A 205 -23.79 20.13 -2.95
C ASP A 205 -23.93 18.88 -3.84
N ILE A 206 -22.85 18.47 -4.51
CA ILE A 206 -22.81 17.33 -5.44
C ILE A 206 -21.79 16.26 -5.05
N GLN A 207 -21.20 16.36 -3.86
CA GLN A 207 -20.13 15.47 -3.38
C GLN A 207 -20.53 13.98 -3.40
N GLU A 208 -21.80 13.67 -3.09
CA GLU A 208 -22.31 12.30 -3.16
C GLU A 208 -22.37 11.78 -4.61
N SER A 209 -22.78 12.64 -5.54
CA SER A 209 -22.82 12.33 -6.97
C SER A 209 -21.42 12.13 -7.53
N VAL A 210 -20.45 12.93 -7.09
CA VAL A 210 -19.02 12.78 -7.43
C VAL A 210 -18.48 11.45 -6.90
N ALA A 211 -18.73 11.14 -5.62
CA ALA A 211 -18.33 9.87 -5.02
C ALA A 211 -18.92 8.68 -5.79
N GLN A 212 -20.22 8.76 -6.13
CA GLN A 212 -20.90 7.70 -6.87
C GLN A 212 -20.38 7.54 -8.30
N ALA A 213 -20.14 8.65 -9.01
CA ALA A 213 -19.60 8.59 -10.35
C ALA A 213 -18.22 7.96 -10.34
N LEU A 214 -17.31 8.39 -9.47
CA LEU A 214 -15.99 7.79 -9.37
C LEU A 214 -16.05 6.30 -8.98
N PHE A 215 -16.93 5.92 -8.02
CA PHE A 215 -17.14 4.51 -7.65
C PHE A 215 -17.65 3.65 -8.81
N ASN A 216 -18.50 4.20 -9.69
CA ASN A 216 -19.02 3.48 -10.85
C ASN A 216 -17.98 3.31 -11.97
N HIS A 217 -17.04 4.24 -12.10
CA HIS A 217 -16.09 4.26 -13.22
C HIS A 217 -14.73 3.64 -12.88
N ILE A 218 -14.37 3.59 -11.61
CA ILE A 218 -13.12 2.95 -11.17
C ILE A 218 -13.47 1.52 -10.78
N PRO A 219 -12.89 0.50 -11.43
CA PRO A 219 -13.11 -0.88 -11.04
C PRO A 219 -12.59 -1.10 -9.63
N VAL A 220 -13.49 -1.60 -8.81
CA VAL A 220 -13.37 -1.63 -7.37
C VAL A 220 -13.47 -3.09 -6.89
N GLY A 221 -12.55 -3.51 -6.01
CA GLY A 221 -12.58 -4.83 -5.33
C GLY A 221 -11.59 -5.88 -5.85
N VAL A 222 -11.34 -6.93 -5.05
CA VAL A 222 -10.46 -8.04 -5.44
C VAL A 222 -11.13 -8.95 -6.45
N GLY A 223 -10.44 -9.22 -7.56
CA GLY A 223 -10.97 -9.99 -8.68
C GLY A 223 -11.81 -9.17 -9.67
N SER A 224 -12.03 -7.87 -9.40
CA SER A 224 -12.57 -6.95 -10.39
C SER A 224 -11.65 -6.92 -11.61
N LYS A 225 -12.25 -6.89 -12.81
CA LYS A 225 -11.52 -6.77 -14.05
C LYS A 225 -11.33 -5.29 -14.37
N GLY A 226 -10.10 -4.91 -14.71
CA GLY A 226 -9.78 -3.61 -15.26
C GLY A 226 -10.68 -3.26 -16.43
N ILE A 227 -11.16 -2.02 -16.47
CA ILE A 227 -11.88 -1.48 -17.64
C ILE A 227 -10.93 -1.35 -18.83
N ILE A 228 -9.63 -1.13 -18.59
CA ILE A 228 -8.62 -1.02 -19.63
C ILE A 228 -8.38 -2.41 -20.23
N PRO A 229 -8.74 -2.64 -21.51
CA PRO A 229 -8.48 -3.89 -22.20
C PRO A 229 -6.97 -4.12 -22.24
N THR A 230 -6.52 -5.15 -21.52
CA THR A 230 -5.11 -5.47 -21.35
C THR A 230 -4.90 -6.92 -21.80
N THR A 231 -4.14 -7.11 -22.88
CA THR A 231 -3.71 -8.44 -23.31
C THR A 231 -2.44 -8.88 -22.55
N PRO A 232 -2.05 -10.17 -22.58
CA PRO A 232 -0.76 -10.59 -22.02
C PRO A 232 0.44 -9.82 -22.60
N LYS A 233 0.39 -9.47 -23.90
CA LYS A 233 1.43 -8.65 -24.55
C LYS A 233 1.44 -7.23 -23.98
N ASP A 234 0.27 -6.63 -23.76
CA ASP A 234 0.17 -5.31 -23.17
C ASP A 234 0.72 -5.29 -21.74
N LEU A 235 0.40 -6.32 -20.94
CA LEU A 235 0.93 -6.46 -19.59
C LEU A 235 2.45 -6.56 -19.60
N HIS A 236 3.03 -7.39 -20.46
CA HIS A 236 4.48 -7.52 -20.59
C HIS A 236 5.14 -6.17 -20.89
N GLN A 237 4.57 -5.41 -21.84
CA GLN A 237 5.08 -4.08 -22.18
C GLN A 237 4.90 -3.09 -21.03
N ALA A 238 3.76 -3.11 -20.32
CA ALA A 238 3.53 -2.28 -19.14
C ALA A 238 4.54 -2.54 -18.02
N LEU A 239 4.95 -3.80 -17.83
CA LEU A 239 5.97 -4.19 -16.85
C LEU A 239 7.35 -3.60 -17.18
N GLU A 240 7.72 -3.45 -18.45
CA GLU A 240 9.04 -2.93 -18.86
C GLU A 240 9.05 -1.40 -19.07
N MET A 241 7.94 -0.86 -19.59
CA MET A 241 7.83 0.53 -19.99
C MET A 241 7.24 1.45 -18.91
N GLY A 242 6.56 0.90 -17.88
CA GLY A 242 5.89 1.74 -16.88
C GLY A 242 4.93 2.75 -17.51
N ILE A 243 4.94 4.00 -17.04
CA ILE A 243 4.04 5.06 -17.56
C ILE A 243 4.24 5.33 -19.06
N ASP A 244 5.41 5.07 -19.63
CA ASP A 244 5.62 5.24 -21.08
C ASP A 244 4.64 4.37 -21.90
N TRP A 245 4.24 3.19 -21.37
CA TRP A 245 3.19 2.39 -21.99
C TRP A 245 1.84 3.09 -21.92
N SER A 246 1.47 3.67 -20.77
CA SER A 246 0.22 4.42 -20.62
C SER A 246 0.16 5.62 -21.57
N ILE A 247 1.26 6.37 -21.73
CA ILE A 247 1.35 7.48 -22.69
C ILE A 247 1.18 6.98 -24.12
N ARG A 248 1.91 5.91 -24.51
CA ARG A 248 1.81 5.33 -25.85
C ARG A 248 0.40 4.86 -26.20
N GLN A 249 -0.35 4.38 -25.21
CA GLN A 249 -1.72 3.90 -25.37
C GLN A 249 -2.78 5.01 -25.20
N GLY A 250 -2.36 6.23 -24.83
CA GLY A 250 -3.25 7.38 -24.61
C GLY A 250 -4.03 7.35 -23.28
N TYR A 251 -3.54 6.65 -22.27
CA TYR A 251 -4.09 6.65 -20.90
C TYR A 251 -3.35 7.58 -19.93
N ALA A 252 -2.40 8.36 -20.41
CA ALA A 252 -1.69 9.34 -19.60
C ALA A 252 -1.29 10.52 -20.48
N TRP A 253 -1.20 11.70 -19.88
CA TRP A 253 -0.58 12.85 -20.53
C TRP A 253 0.94 12.73 -20.45
N ALA A 254 1.66 13.36 -21.37
CA ALA A 254 3.12 13.27 -21.40
C ALA A 254 3.75 13.87 -20.14
N GLU A 255 3.14 14.93 -19.62
CA GLU A 255 3.54 15.69 -18.44
C GLU A 255 3.35 14.88 -17.15
N ASP A 256 2.41 13.92 -17.12
CA ASP A 256 2.16 13.09 -15.93
C ASP A 256 3.41 12.30 -15.49
N LYS A 257 4.30 11.99 -16.43
CA LYS A 257 5.56 11.30 -16.12
C LYS A 257 6.56 12.23 -15.44
N GLU A 258 6.57 13.51 -15.77
CA GLU A 258 7.50 14.50 -15.19
C GLU A 258 7.21 14.71 -13.71
N HIS A 259 5.95 14.56 -13.28
CA HIS A 259 5.54 14.60 -11.88
C HIS A 259 5.35 13.21 -11.26
N CYS A 260 6.12 12.22 -11.71
CA CYS A 260 6.10 10.87 -11.14
C CYS A 260 7.49 10.46 -10.67
N GLU A 261 7.57 9.81 -9.51
CA GLU A 261 8.82 9.22 -9.04
C GLU A 261 9.38 8.23 -10.08
N GLU A 262 10.70 8.28 -10.34
CA GLU A 262 11.38 7.55 -11.44
C GLU A 262 10.81 7.84 -12.83
N TYR A 263 10.17 8.98 -13.05
CA TYR A 263 9.40 9.24 -14.26
C TYR A 263 8.35 8.15 -14.57
N GLY A 264 7.91 7.43 -13.53
CA GLY A 264 6.98 6.31 -13.63
C GLY A 264 7.56 5.04 -14.24
N ARG A 265 8.89 4.88 -14.27
CA ARG A 265 9.55 3.70 -14.83
C ARG A 265 10.91 3.41 -14.20
N MET A 266 11.05 2.23 -13.61
CA MET A 266 12.34 1.63 -13.29
C MET A 266 12.91 0.92 -14.51
N LEU A 267 14.11 1.32 -14.94
CA LEU A 267 14.75 0.86 -16.17
C LEU A 267 15.28 -0.57 -16.10
N ASN A 268 15.59 -1.07 -14.91
CA ASN A 268 16.07 -2.45 -14.71
C ASN A 268 14.94 -3.48 -14.66
N ALA A 269 13.69 -3.08 -14.93
CA ALA A 269 12.56 -4.00 -14.94
C ALA A 269 12.72 -5.07 -16.01
N ASP A 270 12.60 -6.34 -15.59
CA ASP A 270 12.59 -7.49 -16.49
C ASP A 270 11.30 -8.30 -16.29
N ALA A 271 10.41 -8.25 -17.28
CA ALA A 271 9.13 -8.95 -17.23
C ALA A 271 9.30 -10.49 -17.24
N THR A 272 10.42 -11.01 -17.73
CA THR A 272 10.71 -12.45 -17.74
C THR A 272 11.00 -12.99 -16.33
N LYS A 273 11.42 -12.13 -15.40
CA LYS A 273 11.63 -12.48 -13.98
C LYS A 273 10.32 -12.48 -13.18
N VAL A 274 9.24 -11.95 -13.74
CA VAL A 274 7.90 -12.01 -13.13
C VAL A 274 7.23 -13.33 -13.46
N SER A 275 6.94 -14.14 -12.44
CA SER A 275 6.36 -15.47 -12.64
C SER A 275 5.03 -15.45 -13.39
N GLN A 276 4.73 -16.51 -14.14
CA GLN A 276 3.44 -16.65 -14.83
C GLN A 276 2.25 -16.55 -13.85
N ARG A 277 2.43 -17.00 -12.61
CA ARG A 277 1.41 -16.88 -11.56
C ARG A 277 1.18 -15.42 -11.19
N ALA A 278 2.24 -14.62 -11.04
CA ALA A 278 2.12 -13.19 -10.77
C ALA A 278 1.44 -12.45 -11.92
N GLN A 279 1.85 -12.73 -13.16
CA GLN A 279 1.22 -12.15 -14.36
C GLN A 279 -0.27 -12.52 -14.48
N LYS A 280 -0.63 -13.80 -14.26
CA LYS A 280 -2.04 -14.25 -14.26
C LYS A 280 -2.90 -13.55 -13.19
N ARG A 281 -2.32 -13.25 -12.02
CA ARG A 281 -3.00 -12.50 -10.95
C ARG A 281 -3.14 -11.01 -11.28
N GLY A 282 -2.11 -10.41 -11.88
CA GLY A 282 -2.06 -8.98 -12.21
C GLY A 282 -2.87 -8.58 -13.44
N LEU A 283 -2.92 -9.44 -14.46
CA LEU A 283 -3.58 -9.14 -15.73
C LEU A 283 -5.02 -8.63 -15.58
N PRO A 284 -5.93 -9.31 -14.82
CA PRO A 284 -7.28 -8.80 -14.65
C PRO A 284 -7.34 -7.56 -13.76
N GLN A 285 -6.34 -7.27 -12.93
CA GLN A 285 -6.41 -6.23 -11.89
C GLN A 285 -5.86 -4.87 -12.34
N MET A 286 -5.45 -4.72 -13.60
CA MET A 286 -4.91 -3.47 -14.13
C MET A 286 -5.96 -2.36 -14.11
N GLY A 287 -5.60 -1.17 -13.64
CA GLY A 287 -6.53 -0.04 -13.51
C GLY A 287 -7.58 -0.23 -12.43
N THR A 288 -7.29 -1.00 -11.37
CA THR A 288 -8.21 -1.23 -10.25
C THR A 288 -7.64 -0.68 -8.95
N LEU A 289 -8.53 -0.20 -8.07
CA LEU A 289 -8.12 0.41 -6.82
C LEU A 289 -7.55 -0.61 -5.83
N GLY A 290 -8.32 -1.67 -5.61
CA GLY A 290 -8.01 -2.70 -4.64
C GLY A 290 -8.76 -2.62 -3.33
N ALA A 291 -8.20 -3.25 -2.31
CA ALA A 291 -8.79 -3.42 -1.00
C ALA A 291 -7.77 -3.09 0.10
N GLY A 292 -8.20 -3.14 1.36
CA GLY A 292 -7.38 -2.75 2.50
C GLY A 292 -7.32 -1.23 2.63
N ASN A 293 -6.13 -0.67 2.75
CA ASN A 293 -5.92 0.77 2.92
C ASN A 293 -5.95 1.55 1.59
N HIS A 294 -6.26 0.91 0.45
CA HIS A 294 -6.36 1.59 -0.84
C HIS A 294 -7.67 2.37 -0.96
N TYR A 295 -7.57 3.58 -1.48
CA TYR A 295 -8.70 4.50 -1.64
C TYR A 295 -8.49 5.47 -2.79
N MET A 296 -9.59 6.04 -3.26
CA MET A 296 -9.55 7.32 -3.96
C MET A 296 -10.37 8.33 -3.16
N GLU A 297 -9.81 9.51 -2.95
CA GLU A 297 -10.40 10.55 -2.14
C GLU A 297 -10.46 11.87 -2.91
N VAL A 298 -11.64 12.50 -2.90
CA VAL A 298 -11.77 13.91 -3.25
C VAL A 298 -11.60 14.69 -1.97
N GLN A 299 -10.68 15.64 -1.98
CA GLN A 299 -10.26 16.38 -0.81
C GLN A 299 -10.28 17.88 -1.13
N ARG A 300 -10.53 18.70 -0.11
CA ARG A 300 -10.35 20.15 -0.21
C ARG A 300 -9.09 20.57 0.54
N VAL A 301 -8.40 21.58 0.03
CA VAL A 301 -7.29 22.22 0.74
C VAL A 301 -7.82 22.89 1.99
N GLU A 302 -7.41 22.42 3.16
CA GLU A 302 -7.80 22.98 4.45
C GLU A 302 -6.84 24.08 4.88
N LYS A 303 -5.53 23.85 4.72
CA LYS A 303 -4.50 24.77 5.18
C LYS A 303 -3.27 24.72 4.27
N ILE A 304 -2.69 25.89 4.02
CA ILE A 304 -1.42 26.05 3.31
C ILE A 304 -0.40 26.58 4.32
N PHE A 305 0.64 25.79 4.59
CA PHE A 305 1.74 26.15 5.50
C PHE A 305 2.87 26.85 4.75
N ASP A 306 3.17 26.42 3.52
CA ASP A 306 4.18 27.03 2.65
C ASP A 306 3.53 27.49 1.34
N LYS A 307 3.22 28.79 1.26
CA LYS A 307 2.55 29.39 0.10
C LYS A 307 3.39 29.31 -1.18
N SER A 308 4.71 29.43 -1.06
CA SER A 308 5.61 29.40 -2.22
C SER A 308 5.66 27.99 -2.81
N ALA A 309 5.84 26.99 -1.95
CA ALA A 309 5.86 25.59 -2.37
C ALA A 309 4.50 25.11 -2.90
N ALA A 310 3.40 25.46 -2.22
CA ALA A 310 2.06 25.10 -2.67
C ALA A 310 1.73 25.71 -4.04
N LYS A 311 2.07 26.99 -4.27
CA LYS A 311 1.86 27.65 -5.55
C LYS A 311 2.63 26.97 -6.69
N LYS A 312 3.86 26.51 -6.44
CA LYS A 312 4.64 25.73 -7.42
C LYS A 312 3.99 24.39 -7.77
N MET A 313 3.27 23.79 -6.82
CA MET A 313 2.47 22.57 -7.03
C MET A 313 1.10 22.86 -7.66
N GLY A 314 0.83 24.11 -8.08
CA GLY A 314 -0.46 24.53 -8.63
C GLY A 314 -1.60 24.54 -7.60
N ILE A 315 -1.27 24.63 -6.31
CA ILE A 315 -2.23 24.75 -5.21
C ILE A 315 -2.05 26.09 -4.52
N ASP A 316 -2.90 27.07 -4.85
CA ASP A 316 -2.69 28.48 -4.48
C ASP A 316 -3.69 29.03 -3.46
N ARG A 317 -4.77 28.29 -3.18
CA ARG A 317 -5.84 28.74 -2.29
C ARG A 317 -6.41 27.62 -1.43
N VAL A 318 -6.92 28.03 -0.27
CA VAL A 318 -7.76 27.17 0.59
C VAL A 318 -9.06 26.87 -0.16
N ASN A 319 -9.64 25.70 0.09
CA ASN A 319 -10.82 25.14 -0.57
C ASN A 319 -10.65 24.66 -2.01
N GLN A 320 -9.46 24.79 -2.61
CA GLN A 320 -9.18 24.14 -3.89
C GLN A 320 -9.37 22.62 -3.78
N ILE A 321 -9.98 22.02 -4.80
CA ILE A 321 -10.25 20.58 -4.83
C ILE A 321 -9.04 19.82 -5.38
N CYS A 322 -8.75 18.70 -4.74
CA CYS A 322 -7.72 17.75 -5.15
C CYS A 322 -8.28 16.33 -5.13
N VAL A 323 -7.67 15.44 -5.90
CA VAL A 323 -8.02 14.01 -5.93
C VAL A 323 -6.78 13.19 -5.59
N MET A 324 -6.85 12.45 -4.49
CA MET A 324 -5.78 11.57 -4.03
C MET A 324 -6.10 10.12 -4.39
N ILE A 325 -5.13 9.42 -4.96
CA ILE A 325 -5.23 8.02 -5.38
C ILE A 325 -4.17 7.22 -4.62
N HIS A 326 -4.62 6.28 -3.78
CA HIS A 326 -3.74 5.36 -3.06
C HIS A 326 -3.97 3.94 -3.58
N SER A 327 -2.97 3.41 -4.30
CA SER A 327 -2.95 2.02 -4.76
C SER A 327 -1.53 1.55 -5.09
N GLY A 328 -1.38 0.26 -5.41
CA GLY A 328 -0.11 -0.38 -5.66
C GLY A 328 -0.13 -1.39 -6.80
N SER A 329 0.73 -2.40 -6.70
CA SER A 329 0.92 -3.44 -7.71
C SER A 329 -0.06 -4.61 -7.62
N ARG A 330 -1.05 -4.49 -6.73
CA ARG A 330 -2.17 -5.42 -6.61
C ARG A 330 -1.68 -6.85 -6.35
N GLY A 331 -2.36 -7.86 -6.89
CA GLY A 331 -1.98 -9.26 -6.75
C GLY A 331 -0.66 -9.63 -7.44
N LEU A 332 -0.15 -8.79 -8.35
CA LEU A 332 1.10 -9.04 -9.07
C LEU A 332 2.30 -8.89 -8.14
N GLY A 333 2.49 -7.72 -7.52
CA GLY A 333 3.61 -7.51 -6.61
C GLY A 333 3.55 -8.41 -5.38
N HIS A 334 2.36 -8.68 -4.86
CA HIS A 334 2.19 -9.63 -3.77
C HIS A 334 2.75 -11.01 -4.16
N GLN A 335 2.47 -11.47 -5.38
CA GLN A 335 2.99 -12.75 -5.84
C GLN A 335 4.50 -12.70 -6.09
N VAL A 336 5.03 -11.60 -6.64
CA VAL A 336 6.49 -11.39 -6.82
C VAL A 336 7.22 -11.49 -5.47
N ALA A 337 6.74 -10.78 -4.44
CA ALA A 337 7.30 -10.88 -3.09
C ALA A 337 7.20 -12.30 -2.53
N THR A 338 6.06 -12.98 -2.72
CA THR A 338 5.86 -14.36 -2.25
C THR A 338 6.83 -15.34 -2.90
N ASP A 339 7.02 -15.24 -4.22
CA ASP A 339 7.91 -16.10 -4.99
C ASP A 339 9.38 -15.87 -4.58
N ALA A 340 9.75 -14.61 -4.34
CA ALA A 340 11.09 -14.24 -3.89
C ALA A 340 11.40 -14.77 -2.48
N LEU A 341 10.47 -14.71 -1.53
CA LEU A 341 10.68 -15.25 -0.18
C LEU A 341 11.08 -16.72 -0.20
N VAL A 342 10.40 -17.54 -1.01
CA VAL A 342 10.71 -18.99 -1.13
C VAL A 342 12.10 -19.22 -1.73
N LYS A 343 12.50 -18.43 -2.73
CA LYS A 343 13.86 -18.51 -3.31
C LYS A 343 14.92 -18.08 -2.29
N MET A 344 14.67 -16.98 -1.57
CA MET A 344 15.63 -16.41 -0.63
C MET A 344 15.81 -17.24 0.63
N GLU A 345 14.79 -17.95 1.12
CA GLU A 345 14.97 -18.93 2.21
C GLU A 345 16.01 -20.01 1.84
N LYS A 346 16.05 -20.44 0.57
CA LYS A 346 17.06 -21.38 0.08
C LYS A 346 18.43 -20.71 -0.05
N ALA A 347 18.48 -19.48 -0.57
CA ALA A 347 19.71 -18.70 -0.69
C ALA A 347 20.37 -18.46 0.68
N MET A 348 19.60 -18.13 1.72
CA MET A 348 20.11 -17.95 3.08
C MET A 348 20.77 -19.22 3.62
N ALA A 349 20.16 -20.40 3.38
CA ALA A 349 20.73 -21.67 3.81
C ALA A 349 22.06 -21.98 3.09
N ARG A 350 22.14 -21.70 1.78
CA ARG A 350 23.36 -21.84 0.98
C ARG A 350 24.46 -20.90 1.45
N ASP A 351 24.11 -19.62 1.65
CA ASP A 351 25.05 -18.53 1.92
C ASP A 351 25.31 -18.33 3.42
N LYS A 352 24.76 -19.22 4.27
CA LYS A 352 24.87 -19.22 5.74
C LYS A 352 24.46 -17.88 6.37
N ILE A 353 23.42 -17.26 5.83
CA ILE A 353 22.86 -16.01 6.37
C ILE A 353 21.92 -16.38 7.52
N HIS A 354 22.30 -15.98 8.74
CA HIS A 354 21.50 -16.19 9.94
C HIS A 354 20.76 -14.90 10.33
N THR A 355 19.45 -14.99 10.52
CA THR A 355 18.60 -13.89 10.99
C THR A 355 17.86 -14.31 12.27
N ASN A 356 17.50 -13.31 13.09
CA ASN A 356 16.71 -13.52 14.31
C ASN A 356 15.25 -13.89 14.03
N ASP A 357 14.78 -13.61 12.82
CA ASP A 357 13.41 -13.90 12.36
C ASP A 357 13.45 -14.48 10.94
N LYS A 358 12.69 -15.55 10.71
CA LYS A 358 12.51 -16.17 9.38
C LYS A 358 11.82 -15.21 8.40
N GLN A 359 11.02 -14.27 8.89
CA GLN A 359 10.36 -13.26 8.05
C GLN A 359 11.37 -12.24 7.48
N LEU A 360 12.62 -12.23 7.94
CA LEU A 360 13.72 -11.46 7.35
C LEU A 360 14.44 -12.23 6.23
N ALA A 361 13.71 -13.08 5.51
CA ALA A 361 14.27 -13.78 4.35
C ALA A 361 14.89 -12.78 3.37
N CYS A 362 16.14 -13.05 2.98
CA CYS A 362 16.95 -12.16 2.17
C CYS A 362 17.99 -12.94 1.34
N ALA A 363 18.53 -12.31 0.31
CA ALA A 363 19.67 -12.83 -0.45
C ALA A 363 20.73 -11.74 -0.60
N ARG A 364 21.98 -12.12 -0.89
CA ARG A 364 23.01 -11.13 -1.24
C ARG A 364 22.55 -10.36 -2.46
N ILE A 365 22.76 -9.04 -2.48
CA ILE A 365 22.31 -8.17 -3.58
C ILE A 365 22.83 -8.68 -4.93
N ASN A 366 24.10 -9.12 -4.95
CA ASN A 366 24.78 -9.53 -6.17
C ASN A 366 24.57 -11.01 -6.55
N SER A 367 23.84 -11.80 -5.74
CA SER A 367 23.49 -13.18 -6.08
C SER A 367 22.46 -13.22 -7.19
N GLU A 368 22.26 -14.39 -7.78
CA GLU A 368 21.21 -14.63 -8.78
C GLU A 368 19.83 -14.26 -8.21
N GLU A 369 19.49 -14.75 -7.01
CA GLU A 369 18.19 -14.49 -6.39
C GLU A 369 17.99 -13.01 -6.03
N GLY A 370 19.06 -12.33 -5.62
CA GLY A 370 19.03 -10.90 -5.33
C GLY A 370 18.74 -10.06 -6.56
N LYS A 371 19.47 -10.29 -7.66
CA LYS A 371 19.29 -9.60 -8.94
C LYS A 371 17.92 -9.90 -9.54
N GLU A 372 17.52 -11.17 -9.60
CA GLU A 372 16.21 -11.56 -10.14
C GLU A 372 15.06 -10.91 -9.37
N TYR A 373 15.17 -10.81 -8.04
CA TYR A 373 14.16 -10.13 -7.24
C TYR A 373 14.11 -8.63 -7.53
N LEU A 374 15.26 -7.96 -7.64
CA LEU A 374 15.30 -6.52 -7.95
C LEU A 374 14.69 -6.20 -9.32
N ASP A 375 14.93 -7.04 -10.33
CA ASP A 375 14.39 -6.85 -11.67
C ASP A 375 12.88 -7.15 -11.72
N ALA A 376 12.42 -8.21 -11.01
CA ALA A 376 11.00 -8.52 -10.88
C ALA A 376 10.25 -7.47 -10.02
N MET A 377 10.90 -6.92 -8.99
CA MET A 377 10.36 -5.84 -8.16
C MET A 377 10.23 -4.56 -8.98
N ALA A 378 11.23 -4.21 -9.81
CA ALA A 378 11.17 -3.09 -10.72
C ALA A 378 10.01 -3.23 -11.73
N ALA A 379 9.81 -4.44 -12.27
CA ALA A 379 8.65 -4.74 -13.12
C ALA A 379 7.31 -4.57 -12.38
N ALA A 380 7.21 -5.07 -11.14
CA ALA A 380 6.04 -4.85 -10.30
C ALA A 380 5.81 -3.37 -9.96
N ALA A 381 6.88 -2.60 -9.78
CA ALA A 381 6.81 -1.16 -9.57
C ALA A 381 6.26 -0.43 -10.80
N ASN A 382 6.73 -0.77 -12.00
CA ASN A 382 6.21 -0.27 -13.27
C ASN A 382 4.71 -0.54 -13.42
N TYR A 383 4.26 -1.76 -13.10
CA TYR A 383 2.84 -2.09 -13.09
C TYR A 383 2.04 -1.18 -12.14
N ALA A 384 2.54 -0.87 -10.94
CA ALA A 384 1.82 -0.02 -10.00
C ALA A 384 1.68 1.43 -10.49
N TRP A 385 2.70 2.00 -11.14
CA TRP A 385 2.59 3.32 -11.75
C TRP A 385 1.59 3.33 -12.91
N VAL A 386 1.59 2.29 -13.75
CA VAL A 386 0.57 2.10 -14.81
C VAL A 386 -0.82 1.97 -14.19
N ASN A 387 -0.96 1.29 -13.05
CA ASN A 387 -2.24 1.16 -12.35
C ASN A 387 -2.75 2.52 -11.84
N ARG A 388 -1.88 3.34 -11.25
CA ARG A 388 -2.24 4.71 -10.79
C ARG A 388 -2.53 5.68 -11.94
N SER A 389 -1.76 5.62 -13.03
CA SER A 389 -2.03 6.43 -14.23
C SER A 389 -3.35 6.02 -14.90
N SER A 390 -3.65 4.72 -14.93
CA SER A 390 -4.94 4.21 -15.41
C SER A 390 -6.12 4.78 -14.63
N MET A 391 -6.03 4.84 -13.29
CA MET A 391 -7.08 5.47 -12.48
C MET A 391 -7.13 6.99 -12.62
N THR A 392 -5.99 7.64 -12.89
CA THR A 392 -5.93 9.07 -13.24
C THR A 392 -6.75 9.34 -14.50
N PHE A 393 -6.56 8.51 -15.54
CA PHE A 393 -7.33 8.58 -16.78
C PHE A 393 -8.83 8.40 -16.56
N LEU A 394 -9.21 7.40 -15.76
CA LEU A 394 -10.62 7.14 -15.43
C LEU A 394 -11.28 8.28 -14.64
N ALA A 395 -10.50 9.01 -13.82
CA ALA A 395 -11.00 10.17 -13.08
C ALA A 395 -11.26 11.39 -13.98
N ARG A 396 -10.43 11.63 -15.01
CA ARG A 396 -10.37 12.88 -15.79
C ARG A 396 -11.54 13.14 -16.75
N PHE A 397 -11.97 12.16 -17.54
CA PHE A 397 -12.55 12.43 -18.87
C PHE A 397 -14.13 12.29 -18.88
N GLU A 398 -14.92 12.76 -19.89
CA GLU A 398 -16.20 12.31 -20.60
C GLU A 398 -16.42 13.05 -21.95
N LYS A 399 -15.70 12.76 -23.04
CA LYS A 399 -15.97 13.44 -24.33
C LYS A 399 -17.31 13.03 -24.96
N LYS A 400 -18.28 13.96 -25.02
CA LYS A 400 -19.26 14.04 -26.13
C LYS A 400 -18.60 14.80 -27.29
N ILE A 401 -18.29 14.12 -28.40
CA ILE A 401 -17.72 14.75 -29.60
C ILE A 401 -18.79 15.65 -30.25
N LYS A 402 -18.61 16.98 -30.17
CA LYS A 402 -19.40 17.94 -30.97
C LYS A 402 -18.64 18.59 -32.12
N ASP A 403 -17.35 18.32 -32.31
CA ASP A 403 -16.61 18.94 -33.42
C ASP A 403 -15.67 17.96 -34.14
N LYS A 404 -15.99 17.68 -35.40
CA LYS A 404 -15.32 16.69 -36.26
C LYS A 404 -14.16 17.27 -37.08
N LYS A 405 -13.85 18.57 -36.98
CA LYS A 405 -13.04 19.23 -38.03
C LYS A 405 -11.60 19.63 -37.69
N ARG A 406 -11.05 19.39 -36.49
CA ARG A 406 -9.72 19.96 -36.15
C ARG A 406 -8.59 19.09 -35.59
N PHE A 407 -8.67 17.76 -35.56
CA PHE A 407 -7.54 16.94 -35.08
C PHE A 407 -7.39 15.63 -35.87
N LEU A 408 -6.64 15.65 -36.98
CA LEU A 408 -6.59 14.52 -37.92
C LEU A 408 -5.33 13.63 -37.82
N CYS A 409 -4.27 13.99 -37.08
CA CYS A 409 -3.03 13.18 -37.15
C CYS A 409 -2.92 12.08 -36.06
N MET A 410 -3.56 12.22 -34.90
CA MET A 410 -3.48 11.24 -33.81
C MET A 410 -4.73 10.32 -33.69
N TYR A 411 -5.80 10.65 -34.42
CA TYR A 411 -7.13 10.09 -34.18
C TYR A 411 -7.45 8.82 -34.98
N THR A 412 -6.82 8.62 -36.15
CA THR A 412 -7.03 7.44 -37.00
C THR A 412 -6.54 6.15 -36.34
N TYR A 413 -5.52 6.22 -35.48
CA TYR A 413 -5.06 5.08 -34.71
C TYR A 413 -5.98 4.77 -33.50
N PHE A 414 -6.60 5.80 -32.92
CA PHE A 414 -7.41 5.70 -31.70
C PHE A 414 -8.80 5.10 -31.96
N LEU A 415 -9.44 5.46 -33.08
CA LEU A 415 -10.80 4.99 -33.41
C LEU A 415 -10.87 3.56 -33.94
N ILE A 416 -9.82 3.06 -34.60
CA ILE A 416 -9.87 1.74 -35.28
C ILE A 416 -9.72 0.57 -34.30
N ARG A 417 -9.17 0.78 -33.10
CA ARG A 417 -8.85 -0.30 -32.14
C ARG A 417 -9.75 -0.43 -30.91
N LYS A 418 -10.64 0.53 -30.61
CA LYS A 418 -11.43 0.49 -29.36
C LYS A 418 -12.89 0.92 -29.54
N GLN A 419 -13.76 -0.06 -29.83
CA GLN A 419 -15.20 0.08 -29.63
C GLN A 419 -15.50 0.07 -28.11
N ASN A 420 -16.28 1.06 -27.67
CA ASN A 420 -17.06 1.08 -26.41
C ASN A 420 -16.31 1.16 -25.06
N ILE A 421 -15.57 2.24 -24.78
CA ILE A 421 -15.29 2.67 -23.40
C ILE A 421 -15.72 4.14 -23.25
N ILE A 422 -16.98 4.35 -22.87
CA ILE A 422 -17.51 5.65 -22.44
C ILE A 422 -17.63 5.58 -20.91
N LEU A 423 -16.55 5.87 -20.16
CA LEU A 423 -16.55 5.75 -18.70
C LEU A 423 -15.60 6.76 -18.04
N GLN A 424 -16.16 7.75 -17.36
CA GLN A 424 -15.54 9.07 -17.29
C GLN A 424 -16.32 9.95 -16.24
N ALA A 425 -15.69 10.39 -15.12
CA ALA A 425 -16.39 10.81 -13.88
C ALA A 425 -16.53 12.33 -13.63
N PHE A 426 -15.43 13.10 -13.66
CA PHE A 426 -15.48 14.54 -13.38
C PHE A 426 -16.17 15.31 -14.51
N GLN A 427 -15.74 15.11 -15.76
CA GLN A 427 -16.40 15.75 -16.91
C GLN A 427 -17.88 15.37 -17.05
N LYS A 428 -18.28 14.15 -16.65
CA LYS A 428 -19.70 13.76 -16.62
C LYS A 428 -20.53 14.66 -15.71
N ILE A 429 -19.95 15.09 -14.59
CA ILE A 429 -20.59 15.92 -13.59
C ILE A 429 -20.48 17.40 -13.94
N PHE A 430 -19.27 17.88 -14.23
CA PHE A 430 -18.98 19.31 -14.43
C PHE A 430 -19.19 19.80 -15.88
N LYS A 431 -19.35 18.89 -16.84
CA LYS A 431 -19.49 19.20 -18.28
C LYS A 431 -18.33 20.03 -18.87
N GLN A 432 -17.15 19.93 -18.26
CA GLN A 432 -15.89 20.56 -18.66
C GLN A 432 -14.83 19.50 -18.94
N ASP A 433 -13.92 19.74 -19.88
CA ASP A 433 -12.81 18.83 -20.17
C ASP A 433 -11.80 18.82 -19.02
N ALA A 434 -10.99 17.76 -18.91
CA ALA A 434 -9.97 17.65 -17.85
C ALA A 434 -8.90 18.76 -17.92
N ASP A 435 -8.61 19.26 -19.12
CA ASP A 435 -7.73 20.41 -19.36
C ASP A 435 -8.38 21.70 -18.84
N ASP A 436 -9.69 21.89 -19.10
CA ASP A 436 -10.46 23.02 -18.57
C ASP A 436 -10.55 22.99 -17.04
N LEU A 437 -10.55 21.78 -16.45
CA LEU A 437 -10.55 21.54 -15.01
C LEU A 437 -9.14 21.55 -14.39
N ASP A 438 -8.10 21.74 -15.18
CA ASP A 438 -6.71 21.84 -14.75
C ASP A 438 -6.26 20.60 -13.94
N MET A 439 -6.69 19.40 -14.36
CA MET A 439 -6.52 18.13 -13.63
C MET A 439 -5.11 17.52 -13.68
N HIS A 440 -4.07 18.32 -13.48
CA HIS A 440 -2.67 17.88 -13.55
C HIS A 440 -2.24 17.07 -12.33
N VAL A 441 -1.29 16.14 -12.54
CA VAL A 441 -0.62 15.43 -11.46
C VAL A 441 0.27 16.41 -10.70
N VAL A 442 0.05 16.54 -9.38
CA VAL A 442 0.96 17.26 -8.50
C VAL A 442 2.21 16.41 -8.30
N TYR A 443 2.04 15.18 -7.84
CA TYR A 443 3.12 14.21 -7.74
C TYR A 443 2.58 12.76 -7.62
N ASP A 444 3.43 11.77 -7.86
CA ASP A 444 3.19 10.35 -7.59
C ASP A 444 4.43 9.76 -6.91
N VAL A 445 4.24 9.15 -5.73
CA VAL A 445 5.33 8.66 -4.88
C VAL A 445 5.06 7.26 -4.33
N SER A 446 6.11 6.42 -4.31
CA SER A 446 6.11 5.08 -3.74
C SER A 446 6.35 5.12 -2.23
N HIS A 447 5.76 4.18 -1.48
CA HIS A 447 6.12 3.95 -0.08
C HIS A 447 6.48 2.49 0.30
N ASN A 448 6.50 1.60 -0.68
CA ASN A 448 6.96 0.21 -0.56
C ASN A 448 7.90 -0.12 -1.72
N ILE A 449 9.20 0.16 -1.58
CA ILE A 449 10.16 0.02 -2.67
C ILE A 449 11.59 -0.14 -2.16
N ALA A 450 12.45 -0.82 -2.91
CA ALA A 450 13.89 -0.72 -2.73
C ALA A 450 14.51 0.02 -3.92
N LYS A 451 15.41 0.97 -3.65
CA LYS A 451 16.02 1.80 -4.70
C LYS A 451 17.51 1.95 -4.51
N VAL A 452 18.21 1.94 -5.64
CA VAL A 452 19.64 2.23 -5.67
C VAL A 452 19.83 3.74 -5.75
N GLU A 453 20.42 4.32 -4.72
CA GLU A 453 20.55 5.76 -4.54
C GLU A 453 21.97 6.14 -4.10
N GLN A 454 22.38 7.36 -4.39
CA GLN A 454 23.65 7.90 -3.89
C GLN A 454 23.43 8.69 -2.61
N HIS A 455 24.18 8.37 -1.57
CA HIS A 455 24.07 9.01 -0.27
C HIS A 455 25.46 9.32 0.30
N MET A 456 25.57 10.46 0.99
CA MET A 456 26.79 10.82 1.72
C MET A 456 26.80 10.13 3.08
N VAL A 457 27.73 9.21 3.28
CA VAL A 457 27.88 8.44 4.51
C VAL A 457 29.27 8.73 5.08
N ASP A 458 29.31 9.47 6.19
CA ASP A 458 30.53 9.81 6.92
C ASP A 458 31.60 10.46 6.03
N GLY A 459 31.15 11.37 5.16
CA GLY A 459 31.99 12.11 4.22
C GLY A 459 32.31 11.36 2.92
N LYS A 460 31.90 10.09 2.77
CA LYS A 460 32.06 9.32 1.54
C LYS A 460 30.75 9.22 0.76
N LEU A 461 30.77 9.52 -0.53
CA LEU A 461 29.66 9.24 -1.43
C LEU A 461 29.56 7.73 -1.66
N MET A 462 28.45 7.11 -1.26
CA MET A 462 28.21 5.68 -1.38
C MET A 462 26.97 5.39 -2.22
N LYS A 463 27.01 4.27 -2.96
CA LYS A 463 25.85 3.75 -3.71
C LYS A 463 25.12 2.74 -2.84
N LEU A 464 23.92 3.06 -2.39
CA LEU A 464 23.16 2.29 -1.42
C LEU A 464 21.87 1.72 -2.04
N LEU A 465 21.49 0.50 -1.67
CA LEU A 465 20.15 -0.04 -1.85
C LEU A 465 19.29 0.32 -0.63
N VAL A 466 18.47 1.36 -0.77
CA VAL A 466 17.58 1.86 0.28
C VAL A 466 16.25 1.12 0.20
N HIS A 467 15.95 0.33 1.21
CA HIS A 467 14.66 -0.31 1.42
C HIS A 467 13.74 0.66 2.17
N ARG A 468 12.53 0.84 1.64
CA ARG A 468 11.46 1.64 2.24
C ARG A 468 10.19 0.79 2.27
N LYS A 469 9.65 0.56 3.48
CA LYS A 469 8.38 -0.15 3.68
C LYS A 469 7.49 0.68 4.57
N GLY A 470 6.39 1.18 4.03
CA GLY A 470 5.58 2.21 4.66
C GLY A 470 6.40 3.46 4.96
N SER A 471 7.30 3.85 4.06
CA SER A 471 8.10 5.06 4.19
C SER A 471 8.37 5.64 2.80
N THR A 472 8.46 6.96 2.71
CA THR A 472 8.41 7.67 1.43
C THR A 472 9.74 8.35 1.18
N ARG A 473 10.17 8.43 -0.09
CA ARG A 473 11.32 9.25 -0.47
C ARG A 473 10.99 10.73 -0.34
N ALA A 474 11.96 11.51 0.14
CA ALA A 474 11.83 12.92 0.47
C ALA A 474 13.13 13.67 0.16
N PHE A 475 13.51 13.70 -1.13
CA PHE A 475 14.73 14.38 -1.57
C PHE A 475 14.71 15.90 -1.34
N PRO A 476 15.87 16.49 -1.00
CA PRO A 476 15.98 17.91 -0.68
C PRO A 476 15.86 18.79 -1.93
N PRO A 477 15.67 20.11 -1.77
CA PRO A 477 15.85 21.05 -2.87
C PRO A 477 17.17 20.82 -3.63
N HIS A 478 17.16 21.08 -4.93
CA HIS A 478 18.28 20.97 -5.85
C HIS A 478 18.78 19.55 -6.14
N HIS A 479 18.09 18.52 -5.63
CA HIS A 479 18.43 17.14 -5.96
C HIS A 479 18.11 16.84 -7.44
N PRO A 480 19.04 16.25 -8.22
CA PRO A 480 18.91 16.11 -9.67
C PRO A 480 17.76 15.20 -10.12
N LEU A 481 17.30 14.28 -9.26
CA LEU A 481 16.17 13.39 -9.53
C LEU A 481 14.79 14.00 -9.22
N ILE A 482 14.72 15.27 -8.83
CA ILE A 482 13.47 15.99 -8.62
C ILE A 482 13.05 16.67 -9.92
N PRO A 483 11.75 16.76 -10.23
CA PRO A 483 11.28 17.51 -11.39
C PRO A 483 11.73 18.97 -11.36
N VAL A 484 11.97 19.56 -12.54
CA VAL A 484 12.49 20.94 -12.66
C VAL A 484 11.64 21.95 -11.88
N ASP A 485 10.32 21.79 -11.93
CA ASP A 485 9.37 22.67 -11.22
C ASP A 485 9.60 22.72 -9.71
N TYR A 486 10.05 21.60 -9.13
CA TYR A 486 10.17 21.41 -7.69
C TYR A 486 11.60 21.52 -7.16
N GLN A 487 12.57 21.81 -8.03
CA GLN A 487 13.99 21.94 -7.67
C GLN A 487 14.21 22.88 -6.48
N VAL A 488 13.51 24.01 -6.40
CA VAL A 488 13.73 24.99 -5.31
C VAL A 488 12.95 24.69 -4.02
N ILE A 489 12.00 23.75 -4.06
CA ILE A 489 11.13 23.45 -2.92
C ILE A 489 11.39 22.07 -2.31
N GLY A 490 12.12 21.20 -3.02
CA GLY A 490 12.32 19.81 -2.65
C GLY A 490 11.22 18.89 -3.17
N GLN A 491 11.38 17.58 -2.99
CA GLN A 491 10.46 16.59 -3.54
C GLN A 491 9.12 16.69 -2.81
N PRO A 492 7.97 16.80 -3.51
CA PRO A 492 6.66 16.66 -2.88
C PRO A 492 6.51 15.26 -2.28
N VAL A 493 6.01 15.18 -1.06
CA VAL A 493 5.76 13.92 -0.36
C VAL A 493 4.28 13.86 0.01
N LEU A 494 3.60 12.81 -0.46
CA LEU A 494 2.17 12.64 -0.27
C LEU A 494 1.89 11.71 0.90
N ILE A 495 1.28 12.24 1.95
CA ILE A 495 0.97 11.51 3.19
C ILE A 495 -0.53 11.26 3.25
N GLY A 496 -0.91 10.00 3.12
CA GLY A 496 -2.28 9.56 3.20
C GLY A 496 -2.80 9.53 4.64
N GLY A 497 -3.97 10.12 4.87
CA GLY A 497 -4.69 9.97 6.13
C GLY A 497 -5.48 8.66 6.21
N THR A 498 -6.67 8.77 6.78
CA THR A 498 -7.70 7.72 6.82
C THR A 498 -8.95 8.24 6.10
N MET A 499 -10.01 7.42 6.03
CA MET A 499 -11.28 7.87 5.43
C MET A 499 -11.97 9.03 6.17
N GLY A 500 -11.48 9.42 7.36
CA GLY A 500 -12.05 10.52 8.14
C GLY A 500 -11.02 11.54 8.64
N THR A 501 -9.74 11.39 8.30
CA THR A 501 -8.68 12.29 8.81
C THR A 501 -8.01 13.04 7.67
N SER A 502 -7.21 14.06 8.02
CA SER A 502 -6.52 14.86 7.02
C SER A 502 -5.45 14.06 6.27
N SER A 503 -5.23 14.39 5.00
CA SER A 503 -4.00 14.05 4.29
C SER A 503 -3.06 15.26 4.27
N PHE A 504 -1.77 15.04 4.00
CA PHE A 504 -0.79 16.11 3.93
C PHE A 504 0.08 16.01 2.68
N VAL A 505 0.53 17.17 2.20
CA VAL A 505 1.65 17.28 1.28
C VAL A 505 2.81 17.89 2.06
N LEU A 506 3.95 17.20 2.06
CA LEU A 506 5.21 17.68 2.63
C LEU A 506 6.22 17.93 1.53
N THR A 507 7.37 18.49 1.89
CA THR A 507 8.54 18.64 1.02
C THR A 507 9.78 18.04 1.66
N GLY A 508 10.65 17.44 0.85
CA GLY A 508 11.93 16.90 1.32
C GLY A 508 12.92 17.96 1.77
N THR A 509 13.91 17.56 2.56
CA THR A 509 14.82 18.49 3.26
C THR A 509 16.25 17.97 3.29
N GLU A 510 17.22 18.89 3.43
CA GLU A 510 18.64 18.54 3.56
C GLU A 510 18.92 17.70 4.81
N LYS A 511 18.25 18.00 5.92
CA LYS A 511 18.38 17.22 7.15
C LYS A 511 17.81 15.81 6.97
N GLY A 512 16.67 15.65 6.27
CA GLY A 512 16.15 14.34 5.87
C GLY A 512 17.12 13.56 4.99
N MET A 513 17.78 14.22 4.03
CA MET A 513 18.80 13.58 3.20
C MET A 513 19.93 12.97 4.04
N ARG A 514 20.41 13.70 5.04
CA ARG A 514 21.50 13.26 5.93
C ARG A 514 21.08 12.23 6.99
N ASP A 515 19.94 12.46 7.63
CA ASP A 515 19.58 11.73 8.86
C ASP A 515 18.78 10.46 8.57
N THR A 516 18.07 10.40 7.43
CA THR A 516 17.12 9.32 7.10
C THR A 516 17.25 8.77 5.68
N PHE A 517 18.39 8.99 5.03
CA PHE A 517 18.61 8.62 3.62
C PHE A 517 17.52 9.22 2.70
N GLY A 518 17.19 10.49 2.93
CA GLY A 518 16.16 11.21 2.16
C GLY A 518 14.80 10.54 2.27
N SER A 519 14.38 10.17 3.49
CA SER A 519 13.13 9.43 3.72
C SER A 519 12.27 10.05 4.83
N THR A 520 10.95 9.88 4.73
CA THR A 520 9.96 10.34 5.73
C THR A 520 8.80 9.34 5.84
N CYS A 521 7.80 9.63 6.69
CA CYS A 521 6.58 8.83 6.85
C CYS A 521 5.79 8.66 5.53
N HIS A 522 4.79 7.78 5.54
CA HIS A 522 3.91 7.53 4.38
C HIS A 522 2.42 7.79 4.66
N GLY A 523 2.02 7.74 5.93
CA GLY A 523 0.63 7.91 6.32
C GLY A 523 0.45 7.89 7.83
N ALA A 524 -0.77 7.58 8.27
CA ALA A 524 -1.07 7.47 9.70
C ALA A 524 -0.41 6.26 10.37
N GLY A 525 -0.34 5.11 9.69
CA GLY A 525 0.06 3.84 10.30
C GLY A 525 -1.01 3.28 11.25
N ARG A 526 -1.10 1.94 11.35
CA ARG A 526 -2.15 1.31 12.15
C ARG A 526 -1.82 1.35 13.64
N ALA A 527 -2.77 1.78 14.46
CA ALA A 527 -2.71 1.64 15.91
C ALA A 527 -3.34 0.30 16.38
N MET A 528 -4.27 -0.26 15.59
CA MET A 528 -4.98 -1.48 15.92
C MET A 528 -4.96 -2.49 14.75
N SER A 529 -4.82 -3.77 15.07
CA SER A 529 -4.97 -4.83 14.07
C SER A 529 -6.41 -4.84 13.51
N ARG A 530 -6.58 -5.22 12.24
CA ARG A 530 -7.91 -5.37 11.61
C ARG A 530 -8.86 -6.25 12.41
N ASN A 531 -8.33 -7.32 13.02
CA ASN A 531 -9.11 -8.20 13.88
C ASN A 531 -9.59 -7.51 15.16
N LYS A 532 -8.77 -6.62 15.74
CA LYS A 532 -9.14 -5.83 16.93
C LYS A 532 -10.19 -4.78 16.56
N SER A 533 -10.01 -4.08 15.44
CA SER A 533 -10.98 -3.09 14.94
C SER A 533 -12.37 -3.71 14.74
N ARG A 534 -12.47 -4.86 14.06
CA ARG A 534 -13.75 -5.56 13.84
C ARG A 534 -14.45 -6.04 15.12
N LYS A 535 -13.73 -6.17 16.23
CA LYS A 535 -14.29 -6.59 17.51
C LYS A 535 -14.71 -5.41 18.39
N THR A 536 -14.23 -4.21 18.10
CA THR A 536 -14.33 -3.04 18.98
C THR A 536 -15.13 -1.90 18.38
N LEU A 537 -15.24 -1.83 17.05
CA LEU A 537 -15.90 -0.75 16.33
C LEU A 537 -17.18 -1.25 15.66
N ASP A 538 -18.23 -0.44 15.70
CA ASP A 538 -19.45 -0.66 14.93
C ASP A 538 -19.44 0.16 13.64
N TYR A 539 -19.84 -0.44 12.52
CA TYR A 539 -19.78 0.22 11.22
C TYR A 539 -20.79 1.37 11.10
N LYS A 540 -21.94 1.32 11.78
CA LYS A 540 -22.95 2.38 11.70
C LYS A 540 -22.47 3.62 12.41
N ASP A 541 -21.82 3.46 13.55
CA ASP A 541 -21.24 4.57 14.31
C ASP A 541 -20.16 5.29 13.48
N VAL A 542 -19.25 4.52 12.87
CA VAL A 542 -18.21 5.06 11.98
C VAL A 542 -18.84 5.81 10.78
N LEU A 543 -19.87 5.25 10.13
CA LEU A 543 -20.55 5.94 9.02
C LEU A 543 -21.29 7.20 9.47
N ASN A 544 -21.92 7.17 10.65
CA ASN A 544 -22.60 8.32 11.23
C ASN A 544 -21.62 9.44 11.56
N ASP A 545 -20.44 9.11 12.10
CA ASP A 545 -19.43 10.10 12.44
C ASP A 545 -18.78 10.72 11.20
N LEU A 546 -18.52 9.92 10.16
CA LEU A 546 -18.10 10.45 8.85
C LEU A 546 -19.16 11.39 8.26
N LYS A 547 -20.45 11.02 8.36
CA LYS A 547 -21.55 11.86 7.89
C LYS A 547 -21.65 13.18 8.67
N LYS A 548 -21.48 13.14 10.01
CA LYS A 548 -21.42 14.36 10.86
C LYS A 548 -20.26 15.29 10.46
N GLN A 549 -19.16 14.71 9.98
CA GLN A 549 -18.01 15.47 9.47
C GLN A 549 -18.23 16.00 8.03
N GLY A 550 -19.37 15.67 7.40
CA GLY A 550 -19.70 16.07 6.04
C GLY A 550 -19.03 15.21 4.95
N ILE A 551 -18.50 14.04 5.29
CA ILE A 551 -17.75 13.18 4.38
C ILE A 551 -18.70 12.18 3.71
N SER A 552 -18.72 12.20 2.38
CA SER A 552 -19.49 11.25 1.57
C SER A 552 -18.67 10.00 1.29
N ILE A 553 -19.10 8.85 1.80
CA ILE A 553 -18.37 7.59 1.61
C ILE A 553 -19.12 6.62 0.69
N ARG A 554 -18.37 5.95 -0.18
CA ARG A 554 -18.81 4.79 -0.94
C ARG A 554 -17.90 3.61 -0.60
N VAL A 555 -18.50 2.63 0.07
CA VAL A 555 -17.83 1.42 0.56
C VAL A 555 -18.57 0.19 0.09
N ALA A 556 -17.83 -0.85 -0.28
CA ALA A 556 -18.44 -2.10 -0.73
C ALA A 556 -18.88 -3.03 0.41
N SER A 557 -18.39 -2.85 1.64
CA SER A 557 -18.83 -3.71 2.76
C SER A 557 -18.76 -3.02 4.13
N PRO A 558 -19.66 -3.39 5.07
CA PRO A 558 -19.56 -2.98 6.47
C PRO A 558 -18.27 -3.44 7.14
N LYS A 559 -17.76 -4.61 6.75
CA LYS A 559 -16.52 -5.18 7.29
C LYS A 559 -15.34 -4.23 7.07
N LEU A 560 -15.22 -3.69 5.86
CA LEU A 560 -14.13 -2.78 5.51
C LEU A 560 -14.21 -1.46 6.29
N VAL A 561 -15.43 -0.94 6.51
CA VAL A 561 -15.65 0.29 7.30
C VAL A 561 -15.01 0.14 8.68
N MET A 562 -15.25 -0.98 9.37
CA MET A 562 -14.67 -1.23 10.70
C MET A 562 -13.15 -1.41 10.63
N GLU A 563 -12.64 -2.13 9.62
CA GLU A 563 -11.20 -2.39 9.48
C GLU A 563 -10.38 -1.12 9.19
N GLU A 564 -11.00 -0.16 8.50
CA GLU A 564 -10.35 1.02 7.95
C GLU A 564 -10.83 2.33 8.60
N ALA A 565 -11.50 2.22 9.75
CA ALA A 565 -11.99 3.31 10.58
C ALA A 565 -10.85 4.22 11.07
N PRO A 566 -11.06 5.55 11.18
CA PRO A 566 -10.05 6.48 11.68
C PRO A 566 -9.38 6.04 12.98
N GLU A 567 -10.15 5.49 13.92
CA GLU A 567 -9.71 5.02 15.25
C GLU A 567 -8.79 3.80 15.17
N SER A 568 -8.76 3.10 14.04
CA SER A 568 -7.84 1.98 13.82
C SER A 568 -6.41 2.42 13.48
N TYR A 569 -6.23 3.72 13.23
CA TYR A 569 -4.98 4.34 12.83
C TYR A 569 -4.48 5.29 13.90
N LYS A 570 -3.19 5.63 13.83
CA LYS A 570 -2.61 6.70 14.66
C LYS A 570 -3.10 8.06 14.16
N ASP A 571 -2.89 9.10 14.96
CA ASP A 571 -3.12 10.46 14.47
C ASP A 571 -2.04 10.85 13.45
N VAL A 572 -2.46 11.02 12.21
CA VAL A 572 -1.61 11.45 11.09
C VAL A 572 -1.02 12.86 11.32
N THR A 573 -1.69 13.71 12.09
CA THR A 573 -1.18 15.05 12.40
C THR A 573 0.06 14.96 13.30
N SER A 574 -0.03 14.21 14.40
CA SER A 574 1.12 13.87 15.25
C SER A 574 2.27 13.23 14.44
N VAL A 575 1.98 12.26 13.57
CA VAL A 575 3.01 11.63 12.72
C VAL A 575 3.75 12.66 11.85
N VAL A 576 3.00 13.55 11.19
CA VAL A 576 3.57 14.60 10.34
C VAL A 576 4.33 15.64 11.16
N ASP A 577 3.81 16.01 12.33
CA ASP A 577 4.42 17.00 13.21
C ASP A 577 5.75 16.53 13.78
N VAL A 578 5.88 15.24 14.12
CA VAL A 578 7.16 14.64 14.51
C VAL A 578 8.17 14.71 13.37
N CYS A 579 7.79 14.35 12.14
CA CYS A 579 8.67 14.46 10.98
C CYS A 579 9.07 15.93 10.69
N HIS A 580 8.14 16.86 10.84
CA HIS A 580 8.37 18.28 10.65
C HIS A 580 9.32 18.88 11.69
N THR A 581 9.09 18.56 12.95
CA THR A 581 9.93 19.03 14.08
C THR A 581 11.32 18.40 14.03
N ALA A 582 11.40 17.13 13.59
CA ALA A 582 12.69 16.49 13.29
C ALA A 582 13.44 17.17 12.14
N GLY A 583 12.75 17.98 11.33
CA GLY A 583 13.29 18.62 10.15
C GLY A 583 13.62 17.64 9.03
N ILE A 584 13.11 16.40 9.05
CA ILE A 584 13.34 15.41 7.99
C ILE A 584 12.41 15.63 6.79
N SER A 585 11.28 16.31 7.01
CA SER A 585 10.40 16.82 5.97
C SER A 585 9.72 18.12 6.43
N LYS A 586 9.18 18.91 5.51
CA LYS A 586 8.52 20.19 5.84
C LYS A 586 7.04 20.18 5.43
N LYS A 587 6.14 20.52 6.36
CA LYS A 587 4.71 20.68 6.07
C LYS A 587 4.49 21.73 4.98
N CYS A 588 3.70 21.38 3.96
CA CYS A 588 3.35 22.29 2.87
C CYS A 588 1.83 22.53 2.81
N ILE A 589 1.04 21.45 2.69
CA ILE A 589 -0.43 21.53 2.50
C ILE A 589 -1.11 20.50 3.42
N GLN A 590 -2.25 20.88 3.99
CA GLN A 590 -3.20 19.97 4.63
C GLN A 590 -4.47 19.87 3.79
N LEU A 591 -4.91 18.64 3.55
CA LEU A 591 -6.08 18.30 2.76
C LEU A 591 -7.10 17.63 3.69
N LYS A 592 -8.39 17.96 3.53
CA LYS A 592 -9.49 17.33 4.25
C LYS A 592 -10.37 16.54 3.27
N PRO A 593 -10.64 15.25 3.52
CA PRO A 593 -11.52 14.47 2.67
C PRO A 593 -12.96 15.03 2.69
N ILE A 594 -13.60 15.04 1.52
CA ILE A 594 -15.02 15.38 1.35
C ILE A 594 -15.78 14.21 0.71
N ALA A 595 -15.10 13.39 -0.09
CA ALA A 595 -15.63 12.16 -0.62
C ALA A 595 -14.57 11.05 -0.64
N VAL A 596 -14.95 9.84 -0.21
CA VAL A 596 -14.04 8.69 -0.07
C VAL A 596 -14.61 7.47 -0.79
N ILE A 597 -13.75 6.79 -1.53
CA ILE A 597 -14.07 5.59 -2.29
C ILE A 597 -13.16 4.48 -1.80
N LYS A 598 -13.76 3.45 -1.22
CA LYS A 598 -13.07 2.27 -0.68
C LYS A 598 -13.80 0.99 -1.08
N VAL A 599 -13.06 -0.10 -1.18
CA VAL A 599 -13.61 -1.38 -1.65
C VAL A 599 -13.09 -2.58 -0.88
N ASP A 600 -13.99 -3.55 -0.71
CA ASP A 600 -13.69 -4.84 -0.07
C ASP A 600 -13.62 -5.95 -1.12
N ASN A 601 -13.07 -7.08 -0.70
CA ASN A 601 -12.83 -8.30 -1.44
C ASN A 601 -14.10 -9.06 -1.87
N LEU A 602 -15.31 -8.58 -1.54
CA LEU A 602 -16.51 -9.42 -1.49
C LEU A 602 -17.70 -9.01 -2.38
N PHE A 603 -17.50 -8.24 -3.45
CA PHE A 603 -18.60 -7.81 -4.33
C PHE A 603 -18.56 -8.40 -5.74
N ILE A 604 -18.41 -9.73 -5.84
CA ILE A 604 -18.62 -10.44 -7.12
C ILE A 604 -19.84 -11.38 -7.10
N ILE A 605 -20.42 -11.72 -5.94
CA ILE A 605 -21.50 -12.73 -5.90
C ILE A 605 -22.92 -12.15 -6.03
N LEU A 606 -23.20 -10.92 -5.59
CA LEU A 606 -24.57 -10.38 -5.63
C LEU A 606 -24.98 -9.74 -6.96
N LEU A 607 -24.05 -9.16 -7.73
CA LEU A 607 -24.37 -8.56 -9.04
C LEU A 607 -24.67 -9.62 -10.12
N LEU A 608 -24.08 -10.82 -10.02
CA LEU A 608 -24.41 -11.93 -10.93
C LEU A 608 -25.78 -12.54 -10.65
N LEU A 609 -26.29 -12.45 -9.42
CA LEU A 609 -27.63 -12.95 -9.05
C LEU A 609 -28.74 -11.96 -9.42
N ALA A 610 -28.46 -10.64 -9.43
CA ALA A 610 -29.42 -9.62 -9.87
C ALA A 610 -29.60 -9.59 -11.40
N SER A 611 -28.60 -9.98 -12.18
CA SER A 611 -28.71 -10.12 -13.64
C SER A 611 -29.38 -11.42 -14.09
N SER A 612 -29.50 -12.43 -13.21
CA SER A 612 -30.18 -13.71 -13.53
C SER A 612 -31.66 -13.75 -13.16
N SER A 613 -32.15 -12.79 -12.37
CA SER A 613 -33.57 -12.70 -11.99
C SER A 613 -34.38 -11.77 -12.90
N ALA A 614 -33.74 -10.87 -13.65
CA ALA A 614 -34.43 -9.97 -14.60
C ALA A 614 -34.79 -10.65 -15.94
N THR A 615 -34.21 -11.81 -16.26
CA THR A 615 -34.47 -12.55 -17.52
C THR A 615 -35.45 -13.72 -17.38
N LYS A 616 -36.12 -13.86 -16.22
CA LYS A 616 -37.15 -14.88 -15.96
C LYS A 616 -38.54 -14.31 -15.63
N MET A 617 -38.76 -13.02 -15.86
CA MET A 617 -40.07 -12.36 -15.69
C MET A 617 -40.68 -11.86 -17.01
N GLU A 618 -40.11 -12.21 -18.17
CA GLU A 618 -40.64 -11.88 -19.52
C GLU A 618 -40.76 -13.13 -20.43
N LYS A 619 -40.98 -14.31 -19.84
CA LYS A 619 -41.53 -15.50 -20.50
C LYS A 619 -42.47 -16.18 -19.52
#